data_AF-A0A259T9F2-F1
#
_entry.id   AF-A0A259T9F2-F1
#
_cell.length_a   1.000
_cell.length_b   1.000
_cell.length_c   1.000
_cell.angle_alpha   90.00
_cell.angle_beta   90.00
_cell.angle_gamma   90.00
#
_symmetry.space_group_name_H-M   'P 1'
#
loop_
_entity.id
_entity.type
_entity.pdbx_description
1 polymer ?
#
loop_
_entity_poly.entity_id
_entity_poly.type
_entity_poly.pdbx_seq_one_letter_code
_entity_poly.pdbx_strand_id
1 'polypeptide(L)'
;MLSIIQQEALEQARNHGGKLVRWNHGGFWTYAGVLPKTRNGSPRLPDVEWCCTTNTIFALVRRGYMAMDDWHTCSVVQEETHE
;
A
#
# COMPACT_ATOMS: atom_id res chain seq x y z
N MET A 1 0.66 -2.75 18.94
CA MET A 1 2.00 -2.29 18.51
C MET A 1 2.27 -2.78 17.09
N LEU A 2 2.60 -1.87 16.17
CA LEU A 2 2.97 -2.18 14.79
C LEU A 2 4.46 -2.51 14.70
N SER A 3 4.86 -3.37 13.77
CA SER A 3 6.28 -3.56 13.43
C SER A 3 6.81 -2.36 12.64
N ILE A 4 8.13 -2.21 12.55
CA ILE A 4 8.77 -1.12 11.78
C ILE A 4 8.25 -1.08 10.34
N ILE A 5 8.18 -2.24 9.67
CA ILE A 5 7.68 -2.35 8.28
C ILE A 5 6.20 -1.94 8.18
N GLN A 6 5.39 -2.22 9.19
CA GLN A 6 3.99 -1.83 9.22
C GLN A 6 3.82 -0.32 9.44
N GLN A 7 4.65 0.26 10.33
CA GLN A 7 4.66 1.71 10.56
C GLN A 7 5.09 2.45 9.30
N GLU A 8 6.19 2.03 8.68
CA GLU A 8 6.69 2.61 7.44
C GLU A 8 5.64 2.53 6.32
N ALA A 9 4.98 1.38 6.15
CA ALA A 9 3.93 1.25 5.14
C ALA A 9 2.75 2.21 5.37
N LEU A 10 2.37 2.43 6.63
CA LEU A 10 1.30 3.36 6.98
C LEU A 10 1.72 4.82 6.74
N GLU A 11 2.95 5.18 7.09
CA GLU A 11 3.53 6.50 6.84
C GLU A 11 3.64 6.79 5.34
N GLN A 12 4.14 5.83 4.57
CA GLN A 12 4.24 5.95 3.11
C GLN A 12 2.86 6.12 2.47
N ALA A 13 1.86 5.37 2.92
CA ALA A 13 0.49 5.55 2.46
C ALA A 13 -0.02 6.96 2.76
N ARG A 14 0.16 7.46 4.00
CA ARG A 14 -0.28 8.80 4.41
C ARG A 14 0.40 9.92 3.61
N ASN A 15 1.71 9.81 3.41
CA ASN A 15 2.51 10.81 2.70
C ASN A 15 2.17 10.87 1.20
N HIS A 16 1.62 9.79 0.63
CA HIS A 16 1.31 9.66 -0.80
C HIS A 16 -0.20 9.63 -1.09
N GLY A 17 -0.98 10.45 -0.40
CA GLY A 17 -2.41 10.62 -0.69
C GLY A 17 -3.32 9.56 -0.06
N GLY A 18 -2.82 8.88 0.97
CA GLY A 18 -3.59 7.93 1.78
C GLY A 18 -3.86 6.59 1.09
N LYS A 19 -3.14 6.23 0.02
CA LYS A 19 -3.43 5.01 -0.77
C LYS A 19 -2.17 4.27 -1.20
N LEU A 20 -2.26 2.94 -1.22
CA LEU A 20 -1.27 2.05 -1.83
C LEU A 20 -1.93 1.16 -2.88
N VAL A 21 -1.16 0.81 -3.91
CA VAL A 21 -1.57 -0.01 -5.04
C VAL A 21 -0.72 -1.28 -5.12
N ARG A 22 -1.37 -2.39 -5.44
CA ARG A 22 -0.72 -3.69 -5.62
C ARG A 22 -0.11 -3.78 -7.00
N TRP A 23 1.15 -4.18 -7.04
CA TRP A 23 1.80 -4.55 -8.28
C TRP A 23 1.43 -5.99 -8.68
N ASN A 24 0.90 -6.15 -9.89
CA ASN A 24 0.35 -7.41 -10.38
C ASN A 24 1.38 -8.53 -10.50
N HIS A 25 2.66 -8.19 -10.70
CA HIS A 25 3.76 -9.15 -10.88
C HIS A 25 4.66 -9.25 -9.64
N GLY A 26 4.15 -9.73 -8.50
CA GLY A 26 5.02 -10.04 -7.36
C GLY A 26 4.40 -9.93 -5.99
N GLY A 27 3.14 -9.49 -5.87
CA GLY A 27 2.47 -9.39 -4.58
C GLY A 27 3.03 -8.29 -3.68
N PHE A 28 3.70 -7.31 -4.28
CA PHE A 28 4.18 -6.10 -3.63
C PHE A 28 3.17 -4.96 -3.75
N TRP A 29 3.27 -4.00 -2.84
CA TRP A 29 2.44 -2.82 -2.76
C TRP A 29 3.33 -1.58 -2.73
N THR A 30 2.90 -0.51 -3.38
CA THR A 30 3.63 0.77 -3.45
C THR A 30 2.64 1.92 -3.58
N TYR A 31 3.10 3.17 -3.62
CA TYR A 31 2.24 4.35 -3.72
C TYR A 31 1.58 4.46 -5.10
N ALA A 32 0.40 5.08 -5.14
CA ALA A 32 -0.32 5.32 -6.39
C ALA A 32 0.48 6.28 -7.28
N GLY A 33 0.58 5.97 -8.58
CA GLY A 33 1.25 6.82 -9.58
C GLY A 33 2.64 6.35 -10.04
N VAL A 34 3.28 5.42 -9.33
CA VAL A 34 4.59 4.84 -9.75
C VAL A 34 4.44 3.70 -10.73
N LEU A 35 3.33 2.98 -10.65
CA LEU A 35 3.07 1.89 -11.57
C LEU A 35 2.78 2.47 -12.96
N PRO A 36 3.60 2.14 -13.99
CA PRO A 36 3.37 2.66 -15.33
C PRO A 36 2.02 2.18 -15.83
N LYS A 37 1.24 3.09 -16.45
CA LYS A 37 -0.09 2.79 -17.04
C LYS A 37 -0.05 1.73 -18.15
N THR A 38 1.14 1.27 -18.53
CA THR A 38 1.34 0.37 -19.66
C THR A 38 1.04 -1.08 -19.27
N ARG A 39 0.02 -1.62 -19.94
CA ARG A 39 -0.45 -3.01 -19.99
C ARG A 39 0.61 -4.06 -20.39
N ASN A 40 1.83 -3.63 -20.69
CA ASN A 40 2.92 -4.48 -21.16
C ASN A 40 3.87 -4.85 -20.01
N GLY A 41 3.42 -5.79 -19.19
CA GLY A 41 4.16 -6.97 -18.71
C GLY A 41 5.67 -6.92 -18.51
N SER A 42 6.28 -5.82 -18.07
CA SER A 42 7.63 -5.89 -17.50
C SER A 42 7.54 -6.67 -16.19
N PRO A 43 8.22 -7.83 -16.05
CA PRO A 43 8.27 -8.58 -14.80
C PRO A 43 9.21 -7.94 -13.78
N ARG A 44 9.91 -6.86 -14.14
CA ARG A 44 10.77 -6.11 -13.24
C ARG A 44 9.95 -5.02 -12.58
N LEU A 45 10.08 -4.95 -11.26
CA LEU A 45 9.53 -3.86 -10.47
C LEU A 45 10.07 -2.59 -11.13
N PRO A 46 9.22 -1.63 -11.54
CA PRO A 46 9.74 -0.32 -11.92
C PRO A 46 10.65 0.17 -10.78
N ASP A 47 11.58 1.07 -11.07
CA ASP A 47 12.48 1.62 -10.05
C ASP A 47 11.64 2.42 -9.04
N VAL A 48 11.02 1.69 -8.11
CA VAL A 48 10.13 2.21 -7.08
C VAL A 48 11.01 2.55 -5.91
N GLU A 49 10.90 3.77 -5.43
CA GLU A 49 11.69 4.21 -4.27
C GLU A 49 11.32 3.40 -3.02
N TRP A 50 10.12 2.81 -3.01
CA TRP A 50 9.64 2.00 -1.90
C TRP A 50 8.58 0.97 -2.31
N CYS A 51 8.59 -0.19 -1.63
CA CYS A 51 7.50 -1.16 -1.68
C CYS A 51 7.40 -1.99 -0.39
N CYS A 52 6.24 -2.61 -0.15
CA CYS A 52 6.03 -3.59 0.91
C CYS A 52 5.28 -4.83 0.42
N THR A 53 5.14 -5.85 1.26
CA THR A 53 4.47 -7.11 0.87
C THR A 53 2.95 -7.07 1.14
N THR A 54 2.20 -7.94 0.45
CA THR A 54 0.76 -8.12 0.73
C THR A 54 0.48 -8.51 2.18
N ASN A 55 1.39 -9.25 2.84
CA ASN A 55 1.24 -9.60 4.25
C ASN A 55 1.29 -8.37 5.17
N THR A 56 2.11 -7.37 4.83
CA THR A 56 2.15 -6.09 5.55
C THR A 56 0.80 -5.39 5.47
N ILE A 57 0.21 -5.31 4.27
CA ILE A 57 -1.11 -4.70 4.06
C ILE A 57 -2.20 -5.45 4.80
N PHE A 58 -2.24 -6.78 4.69
CA PHE A 58 -3.21 -7.58 5.44
C PHE A 58 -3.10 -7.40 6.95
N ALA A 59 -1.89 -7.27 7.49
CA ALA A 59 -1.71 -7.02 8.91
C ALA A 59 -2.25 -5.64 9.31
N LEU A 60 -2.04 -4.60 8.49
CA LEU A 60 -2.59 -3.26 8.73
C LEU A 60 -4.12 -3.22 8.61
N VAL A 61 -4.68 -3.92 7.63
CA VAL A 61 -6.13 -4.03 7.42
C VAL A 61 -6.82 -4.72 8.59
N ARG A 62 -6.30 -5.88 9.04
CA ARG A 62 -6.84 -6.60 10.20
C ARG A 62 -6.79 -5.80 11.50
N ARG A 63 -5.92 -4.78 11.55
CA ARG A 63 -5.73 -3.91 12.72
C ARG A 63 -6.47 -2.58 12.59
N GLY A 64 -7.20 -2.35 11.50
CA GLY A 64 -8.01 -1.15 11.30
C GLY A 64 -7.25 0.10 10.87
N TYR A 65 -5.95 0.01 10.55
CA TYR A 65 -5.19 1.17 10.07
C TYR A 65 -5.39 1.45 8.58
N MET A 66 -5.74 0.41 7.82
CA MET A 66 -6.00 0.49 6.39
C MET A 66 -7.30 -0.24 6.05
N ALA A 67 -7.98 0.22 5.01
CA ALA A 67 -9.10 -0.46 4.38
C ALA A 67 -8.62 -1.07 3.06
N MET A 68 -9.01 -2.31 2.81
CA MET A 68 -8.84 -2.90 1.48
C MET A 68 -9.98 -2.40 0.60
N ASP A 69 -9.69 -1.53 -0.37
CA ASP A 69 -10.69 -0.99 -1.28
C ASP A 69 -11.08 -2.05 -2.33
N ASP A 70 -10.06 -2.71 -2.90
CA ASP A 70 -10.18 -3.89 -3.74
C ASP A 70 -8.89 -4.74 -3.67
N TRP A 71 -8.78 -5.79 -4.47
CA TRP A 71 -7.58 -6.64 -4.47
C TRP A 71 -6.30 -5.92 -4.91
N HIS A 72 -6.43 -4.80 -5.60
CA HIS A 72 -5.35 -4.03 -6.20
C HIS A 72 -5.06 -2.71 -5.49
N THR A 73 -5.89 -2.30 -4.53
CA THR A 73 -5.82 -0.98 -3.90
C THR A 73 -6.26 -1.03 -2.44
N CYS A 74 -5.63 -0.20 -1.62
CA CYS A 74 -6.00 -0.01 -0.23
C CYS A 74 -5.79 1.44 0.19
N SER A 75 -6.56 1.87 1.18
CA SER A 75 -6.60 3.24 1.67
C SER A 75 -6.35 3.29 3.18
N VAL A 76 -5.78 4.38 3.67
CA VAL A 76 -5.62 4.63 5.11
C VAL A 76 -7.00 4.91 5.69
N VAL A 77 -7.35 4.22 6.78
CA VAL A 77 -8.56 4.55 7.53
C VAL A 77 -8.31 5.88 8.23
N GLN A 78 -9.10 6.89 7.89
CA GLN A 78 -9.12 8.12 8.67
C GLN A 78 -9.77 7.77 10.00
N GLU A 79 -9.04 7.95 11.10
CA GLU A 79 -9.68 7.96 12.42
C GLU A 79 -10.63 9.17 12.39
N GLU A 80 -11.93 8.92 12.21
CA GLU A 80 -12.94 9.90 12.58
C GLU A 80 -12.65 10.24 14.04
N THR A 81 -12.14 11.44 14.27
CA THR A 81 -12.02 12.00 15.60
C THR A 81 -13.46 12.19 16.08
N HIS A 82 -14.03 11.18 16.74
CA HIS A 82 -15.23 11.35 17.54
C HIS A 82 -14.80 12.18 18.73
N GLU A 83 -14.94 13.49 18.60
CA GLU A 83 -14.97 14.44 19.72
C GLU A 83 -16.18 14.19 20.61
#